data_AF-A0A1G8C3L1-F1
#
_entry.id   AF-A0A1G8C3L1-F1
#
_cell.length_a   1.000
_cell.length_b   1.000
_cell.length_c   1.000
_cell.angle_alpha   90.00
_cell.angle_beta   90.00
_cell.angle_gamma   90.00
#
_symmetry.space_group_name_H-M   'P 1'
#
loop_
_entity.id
_entity.type
_entity.pdbx_description
1 polymer ?
#
loop_
_entity_poly.entity_id
_entity_poly.type
_entity_poly.pdbx_seq_one_letter_code
_entity_poly.pdbx_strand_id
1 'polypeptide(L)'
;MTRTASLAVAALALVALAGCATAAAPEASTSASPSATPAPSAEPTPSASEEPEGIDTSDWLEYSTHDGDMTYRYPADWTITSDAQFFDPDAERTDVQDRYQRWMDTATLTAPNGQQLLHSSDFVDVGGACGDAALPTLHVLATEPAAVRSIEGESVVIATLAMAWNDGTFSMGIGITGDHFDGQTMLPACMINFIFASSDGGVAMGTHFHLGSEDPLWNIASLDDATAYMETDEYATILEILRSVRTV
;
A
#
# COMPACT_ATOMS: atom_id res chain seq x y z
N MET A 1 -9.17 51.03 -4.99
CA MET A 1 -10.36 50.78 -4.13
C MET A 1 -9.90 50.22 -2.79
N THR A 2 -10.79 50.14 -1.81
CA THR A 2 -10.50 50.02 -0.37
C THR A 2 -9.88 48.68 0.06
N ARG A 3 -9.01 48.74 1.07
CA ARG A 3 -8.53 47.57 1.84
C ARG A 3 -9.62 47.07 2.80
N THR A 4 -9.64 45.77 3.04
CA THR A 4 -10.15 45.19 4.29
C THR A 4 -9.27 44.02 4.70
N ALA A 5 -8.48 44.21 5.76
CA ALA A 5 -7.88 43.11 6.50
C ALA A 5 -8.86 42.70 7.61
N SER A 6 -8.91 41.42 7.94
CA SER A 6 -9.62 40.91 9.11
C SER A 6 -8.67 40.09 9.99
N LEU A 7 -8.78 40.32 11.29
CA LEU A 7 -7.90 39.83 12.35
C LEU A 7 -8.65 38.88 13.28
N ALA A 8 -7.88 38.06 14.01
CA ALA A 8 -8.28 37.33 15.22
C ALA A 8 -9.20 36.11 14.99
N VAL A 9 -9.33 35.14 15.90
CA VAL A 9 -8.98 35.08 17.34
C VAL A 9 -8.29 33.74 17.69
N ALA A 10 -7.36 33.74 18.64
CA ALA A 10 -6.75 32.53 19.20
C ALA A 10 -7.54 31.97 20.39
N ALA A 11 -7.57 30.65 20.56
CA ALA A 11 -8.05 29.99 21.78
C ALA A 11 -7.12 28.84 22.18
N LEU A 12 -6.42 28.99 23.32
CA LEU A 12 -5.68 27.92 23.97
C LEU A 12 -6.65 26.96 24.68
N ALA A 13 -6.38 25.67 24.61
CA ALA A 13 -6.92 24.67 25.54
C ALA A 13 -5.79 23.77 26.05
N LEU A 14 -5.16 24.15 27.18
CA LEU A 14 -4.33 23.22 27.94
C LEU A 14 -5.25 22.29 28.74
N VAL A 15 -5.11 20.97 28.53
CA VAL A 15 -5.64 19.95 29.44
C VAL A 15 -4.48 19.10 29.92
N ALA A 16 -4.07 19.31 31.17
CA ALA A 16 -3.06 18.49 31.82
C ALA A 16 -3.74 17.33 32.56
N LEU A 17 -3.54 16.08 32.12
CA LEU A 17 -3.84 14.90 32.93
C LEU A 17 -2.56 14.41 33.62
N ALA A 18 -2.41 14.79 34.89
CA ALA A 18 -1.47 14.15 35.79
C ALA A 18 -2.13 12.89 36.38
N GLY A 19 -1.63 11.71 36.00
CA GLY A 19 -2.09 10.42 36.50
C GLY A 19 -0.98 9.67 37.25
N CYS A 20 -0.86 9.89 38.56
CA CYS A 20 0.05 9.11 39.41
C CYS A 20 -0.65 7.86 39.99
N ALA A 21 -0.14 6.66 39.71
CA ALA A 21 -0.20 5.50 40.60
C ALA A 21 0.86 4.46 40.14
N THR A 22 2.02 4.36 40.80
CA THR A 22 2.30 3.58 42.03
C THR A 22 2.69 2.14 41.71
N ALA A 23 3.95 1.81 42.01
CA ALA A 23 4.53 0.49 41.85
C ALA A 23 4.05 -0.50 42.94
N ALA A 24 3.92 -1.77 42.56
CA ALA A 24 3.95 -2.90 43.47
C ALA A 24 4.52 -4.14 42.76
N ALA A 25 5.78 -4.45 43.01
CA ALA A 25 6.34 -5.77 42.76
C ALA A 25 6.30 -6.58 44.06
N PRO A 26 5.84 -7.83 44.01
CA PRO A 26 6.34 -8.87 44.88
C PRO A 26 6.95 -10.01 44.06
N GLU A 27 8.22 -10.32 44.30
CA GLU A 27 8.82 -11.58 43.89
C GLU A 27 8.15 -12.74 44.66
N ALA A 28 7.78 -13.81 43.95
CA ALA A 28 7.31 -15.05 44.57
C ALA A 28 7.90 -16.26 43.83
N SER A 29 9.14 -16.59 44.16
CA SER A 29 9.76 -17.86 43.77
C SER A 29 9.05 -19.03 44.45
N THR A 30 8.41 -19.91 43.66
CA THR A 30 7.87 -21.18 44.19
C THR A 30 8.42 -22.38 43.42
N SER A 31 9.00 -23.30 44.19
CA SER A 31 9.63 -24.55 43.77
C SER A 31 8.91 -25.35 42.68
N ALA A 32 9.74 -25.99 41.86
CA ALA A 32 9.32 -27.03 40.93
C ALA A 32 8.67 -28.24 41.64
N SER A 33 7.72 -28.86 40.94
CA SER A 33 7.27 -30.23 41.20
C SER A 33 7.16 -30.97 39.87
N PRO A 34 7.78 -32.15 39.69
CA PRO A 34 7.69 -32.91 38.45
C PRO A 34 6.33 -33.58 38.35
N SER A 35 5.41 -32.99 37.59
CA SER A 35 4.12 -33.61 37.28
C SER A 35 4.24 -34.57 36.08
N ALA A 36 3.45 -35.64 36.10
CA ALA A 36 3.66 -36.81 35.25
C ALA A 36 3.45 -36.56 33.75
N THR A 37 4.26 -37.23 32.93
CA THR A 37 4.11 -37.30 31.47
C THR A 37 2.72 -37.78 31.07
N PRO A 38 1.90 -36.96 30.37
CA PRO A 38 0.66 -37.42 29.77
C PRO A 38 0.96 -38.43 28.65
N ALA A 39 0.08 -39.43 28.49
CA ALA A 39 0.11 -40.30 27.31
C ALA A 39 -0.15 -39.46 26.04
N PRO A 40 0.40 -39.85 24.87
CA PRO A 40 0.14 -39.13 23.63
C PRO A 40 -1.35 -39.17 23.31
N SER A 41 -2.00 -38.02 23.43
CA SER A 41 -3.33 -37.82 22.83
C SER A 41 -3.16 -37.94 21.32
N ALA A 42 -4.03 -38.71 20.67
CA ALA A 42 -4.07 -38.69 19.21
C ALA A 42 -4.37 -37.25 18.77
N GLU A 43 -3.46 -36.65 17.99
CA GLU A 43 -3.74 -35.39 17.32
C GLU A 43 -4.97 -35.58 16.43
N PRO A 44 -5.97 -34.67 16.48
CA PRO A 44 -7.00 -34.65 15.47
C PRO A 44 -6.29 -34.44 14.13
N THR A 45 -6.45 -35.38 13.20
CA THR A 45 -6.02 -35.16 11.82
C THR A 45 -6.67 -33.86 11.35
N PRO A 46 -5.90 -32.84 10.91
CA PRO A 46 -6.48 -31.60 10.45
C PRO A 46 -7.43 -31.94 9.30
N SER A 47 -8.72 -31.64 9.51
CA SER A 47 -9.69 -31.71 8.43
C SER A 47 -9.18 -30.76 7.36
N ALA A 48 -9.07 -31.24 6.12
CA ALA A 48 -8.63 -30.38 5.01
C ALA A 48 -9.57 -29.16 4.99
N SER A 49 -9.00 -27.99 5.27
CA SER A 49 -9.74 -26.74 5.09
C SER A 49 -10.16 -26.70 3.64
N GLU A 50 -11.44 -26.43 3.39
CA GLU A 50 -11.88 -26.15 2.03
C GLU A 50 -11.06 -24.97 1.50
N GLU A 51 -10.50 -25.14 0.30
CA GLU A 51 -9.77 -24.09 -0.39
C GLU A 51 -10.74 -22.91 -0.56
N PRO A 52 -10.36 -21.68 -0.16
CA PRO A 52 -11.31 -20.57 -0.11
C PRO A 52 -11.95 -20.38 -1.49
N GLU A 53 -13.28 -20.36 -1.53
CA GLU A 53 -14.01 -20.07 -2.77
C GLU A 53 -13.54 -18.71 -3.29
N GLY A 54 -12.89 -18.71 -4.46
CA GLY A 54 -12.36 -17.49 -5.06
C GLY A 54 -13.46 -16.45 -5.31
N ILE A 55 -13.10 -15.17 -5.27
CA ILE A 55 -14.04 -14.07 -5.42
C ILE A 55 -14.79 -14.19 -6.76
N ASP A 56 -16.12 -14.13 -6.71
CA ASP A 56 -16.94 -14.02 -7.91
C ASP A 56 -16.72 -12.63 -8.53
N THR A 57 -16.03 -12.60 -9.67
CA THR A 57 -15.79 -11.37 -10.44
C THR A 57 -16.72 -11.26 -11.66
N SER A 58 -17.84 -11.99 -11.71
CA SER A 58 -18.72 -12.04 -12.89
C SER A 58 -19.48 -10.74 -13.17
N ASP A 59 -19.73 -9.92 -12.14
CA ASP A 59 -20.39 -8.61 -12.25
C ASP A 59 -19.40 -7.41 -12.25
N TRP A 60 -18.11 -7.66 -12.01
CA TRP A 60 -17.08 -6.62 -11.93
C TRP A 60 -16.98 -5.79 -13.22
N LEU A 61 -16.88 -4.48 -13.04
CA LEU A 61 -16.66 -3.49 -14.08
C LEU A 61 -15.19 -3.49 -14.52
N GLU A 62 -14.89 -2.83 -15.64
CA GLU A 62 -13.54 -2.66 -16.17
C GLU A 62 -13.21 -1.16 -16.29
N TYR A 63 -12.01 -0.78 -15.88
CA TYR A 63 -11.41 0.53 -16.09
C TYR A 63 -10.29 0.42 -17.14
N SER A 64 -10.07 1.52 -17.85
CA SER A 64 -9.01 1.71 -18.83
C SER A 64 -8.46 3.12 -18.66
N THR A 65 -7.14 3.29 -18.79
CA THR A 65 -6.52 4.60 -19.04
C THR A 65 -7.03 5.19 -20.35
N HIS A 66 -6.81 6.49 -20.58
CA HIS A 66 -7.30 7.25 -21.73
C HIS A 66 -6.81 6.69 -23.07
N ASP A 67 -5.57 6.23 -23.11
CA ASP A 67 -4.91 5.58 -24.26
C ASP A 67 -5.21 4.08 -24.38
N GLY A 68 -5.56 3.42 -23.26
CA GLY A 68 -5.75 1.99 -23.16
C GLY A 68 -4.50 1.21 -22.77
N ASP A 69 -3.41 1.87 -22.39
CA ASP A 69 -2.13 1.25 -22.03
C ASP A 69 -2.21 0.40 -20.74
N MET A 70 -3.11 0.74 -19.81
CA MET A 70 -3.46 -0.09 -18.65
C MET A 70 -4.97 -0.31 -18.55
N THR A 71 -5.37 -1.55 -18.24
CA THR A 71 -6.74 -1.90 -17.83
C THR A 71 -6.75 -2.71 -16.54
N TYR A 72 -7.82 -2.60 -15.74
CA TYR A 72 -8.08 -3.46 -14.57
C TYR A 72 -9.59 -3.57 -14.31
N ARG A 73 -10.00 -4.56 -13.52
CA ARG A 73 -11.39 -4.79 -13.11
C ARG A 73 -11.61 -4.46 -11.64
N TYR A 74 -12.84 -4.07 -11.29
CA TYR A 74 -13.22 -3.70 -9.93
C TYR A 74 -14.70 -4.01 -9.63
N PRO A 75 -15.09 -4.21 -8.35
CA PRO A 75 -16.48 -4.50 -7.98
C PRO A 75 -17.46 -3.41 -8.42
N ALA A 76 -18.66 -3.80 -8.85
CA ALA A 76 -19.64 -2.86 -9.42
C ALA A 76 -20.30 -1.90 -8.41
N ASP A 77 -20.14 -2.17 -7.11
CA ASP A 77 -20.58 -1.31 -6.00
C ASP A 77 -19.48 -0.35 -5.50
N TRP A 78 -18.24 -0.50 -5.96
CA TRP A 78 -17.16 0.44 -5.71
C TRP A 78 -17.26 1.64 -6.65
N THR A 79 -16.88 2.82 -6.15
CA THR A 79 -16.87 4.06 -6.94
C THR A 79 -15.47 4.35 -7.45
N ILE A 80 -15.32 4.46 -8.77
CA ILE A 80 -14.11 4.99 -9.40
C ILE A 80 -14.25 6.49 -9.68
N THR A 81 -13.21 7.26 -9.38
CA THR A 81 -13.03 8.64 -9.86
C THR A 81 -11.72 8.70 -10.62
N SER A 82 -11.74 9.20 -11.86
CA SER A 82 -10.54 9.34 -12.69
C SER A 82 -10.46 10.71 -13.36
N ASP A 83 -9.24 11.16 -13.64
CA ASP A 83 -8.92 12.34 -14.43
C ASP A 83 -7.77 12.01 -15.39
N ALA A 84 -7.76 12.66 -16.57
CA ALA A 84 -6.77 12.44 -17.61
C ALA A 84 -6.28 13.79 -18.16
N GLN A 85 -4.98 14.03 -18.08
CA GLN A 85 -4.36 15.29 -18.49
C GLN A 85 -3.26 15.04 -19.53
N PHE A 86 -3.28 15.77 -20.64
CA PHE A 86 -2.20 15.67 -21.62
C PHE A 86 -0.96 16.39 -21.09
N PHE A 87 0.12 15.64 -20.91
CA PHE A 87 1.41 16.15 -20.45
C PHE A 87 2.32 16.41 -21.65
N ASP A 88 2.81 17.64 -21.73
CA ASP A 88 3.74 18.10 -22.73
C ASP A 88 4.80 18.97 -22.03
N PRO A 89 5.98 18.41 -21.68
CA PRO A 89 6.99 19.13 -20.92
C PRO A 89 7.63 20.28 -21.71
N ASP A 90 7.56 20.21 -23.04
CA ASP A 90 8.17 21.12 -23.99
C ASP A 90 7.08 21.82 -24.84
N ALA A 91 5.88 22.07 -24.28
CA ALA A 91 4.74 22.69 -24.98
C ALA A 91 5.04 24.08 -25.60
N GLU A 92 6.06 24.79 -25.11
CA GLU A 92 6.54 26.06 -25.67
C GLU A 92 7.65 25.88 -26.74
N ARG A 93 8.09 24.65 -26.99
CA ARG A 93 9.25 24.28 -27.82
C ARG A 93 8.89 23.38 -28.99
N THR A 94 8.55 24.01 -30.12
CA THR A 94 8.27 23.31 -31.38
C THR A 94 9.50 22.69 -32.07
N ASP A 95 10.70 22.79 -31.48
CA ASP A 95 11.95 22.26 -32.03
C ASP A 95 12.33 20.86 -31.51
N VAL A 96 11.62 20.36 -30.50
CA VAL A 96 11.82 19.03 -29.92
C VAL A 96 10.56 18.20 -30.13
N GLN A 97 10.71 17.03 -30.75
CA GLN A 97 9.69 15.99 -30.70
C GLN A 97 10.00 15.12 -29.50
N ASP A 98 9.41 15.45 -28.35
CA ASP A 98 9.76 14.80 -27.08
C ASP A 98 9.04 13.44 -26.93
N ARG A 99 9.77 12.47 -26.39
CA ARG A 99 9.29 11.13 -26.07
C ARG A 99 8.39 11.09 -24.84
N TYR A 100 8.31 12.20 -24.11
CA TYR A 100 7.51 12.36 -22.89
C TYR A 100 6.14 13.01 -23.14
N GLN A 101 5.75 13.28 -24.38
CA GLN A 101 4.40 13.73 -24.71
C GLN A 101 3.41 12.56 -24.63
N ARG A 102 2.55 12.55 -23.60
CA ARG A 102 1.60 11.45 -23.31
C ARG A 102 0.36 11.95 -22.59
N TRP A 103 -0.65 11.08 -22.45
CA TRP A 103 -1.67 11.28 -21.43
C TRP A 103 -1.11 10.86 -20.07
N MET A 104 -1.62 11.51 -19.02
CA MET A 104 -1.37 11.18 -17.63
C MET A 104 -2.72 10.88 -17.01
N ASP A 105 -3.02 9.60 -16.86
CA ASP A 105 -4.21 9.14 -16.17
C ASP A 105 -3.97 9.04 -14.66
N THR A 106 -5.01 9.41 -13.91
CA THR A 106 -5.12 9.13 -12.49
C THR A 106 -6.48 8.50 -12.22
N ALA A 107 -6.54 7.51 -11.34
CA ALA A 107 -7.79 6.96 -10.86
C ALA A 107 -7.71 6.57 -9.38
N THR A 108 -8.83 6.72 -8.68
CA THR A 108 -8.96 6.35 -7.27
C THR A 108 -10.23 5.53 -7.09
N LEU A 109 -10.08 4.34 -6.52
CA LEU A 109 -11.15 3.43 -6.16
C LEU A 109 -11.56 3.63 -4.70
N THR A 110 -12.86 3.83 -4.49
CA THR A 110 -13.48 4.03 -3.18
C THR A 110 -14.48 2.91 -2.92
N ALA A 111 -14.31 2.17 -1.82
CA ALA A 111 -15.22 1.11 -1.41
C ALA A 111 -16.57 1.66 -0.87
N PRO A 112 -17.61 0.82 -0.72
CA PRO A 112 -18.94 1.23 -0.27
C PRO A 112 -18.98 1.86 1.14
N ASN A 113 -17.96 1.60 1.96
CA ASN A 113 -17.75 2.23 3.27
C ASN A 113 -17.23 3.69 3.17
N GLY A 114 -16.91 4.18 1.97
CA GLY A 114 -16.34 5.50 1.71
C GLY A 114 -14.81 5.57 1.79
N GLN A 115 -14.14 4.43 1.96
CA GLN A 115 -12.69 4.31 2.09
C GLN A 115 -12.01 4.30 0.73
N GLN A 116 -11.00 5.15 0.51
CA GLN A 116 -10.15 5.08 -0.67
C GLN A 116 -9.13 3.96 -0.47
N LEU A 117 -9.21 2.91 -1.29
CA LEU A 117 -8.45 1.67 -1.08
C LEU A 117 -7.37 1.42 -2.11
N LEU A 118 -7.53 1.95 -3.33
CA LEU A 118 -6.56 1.79 -4.41
C LEU A 118 -6.48 3.08 -5.22
N HIS A 119 -5.27 3.41 -5.62
CA HIS A 119 -4.93 4.55 -6.46
C HIS A 119 -4.01 4.10 -7.59
N SER A 120 -4.35 4.48 -8.82
CA SER A 120 -3.46 4.39 -9.97
C SER A 120 -3.07 5.78 -10.46
N SER A 121 -1.78 5.98 -10.76
CA SER A 121 -1.29 7.21 -11.39
C SER A 121 -0.17 6.89 -12.36
N ASP A 122 -0.27 7.46 -13.54
CA ASP A 122 0.83 7.59 -14.48
C ASP A 122 1.93 8.50 -13.92
N PHE A 123 3.18 8.25 -14.31
CA PHE A 123 4.31 9.14 -14.07
C PHE A 123 5.36 9.05 -15.20
N VAL A 124 6.10 10.13 -15.42
CA VAL A 124 7.20 10.18 -16.41
C VAL A 124 8.58 9.89 -15.83
N ASP A 125 8.77 10.10 -14.52
CA ASP A 125 10.00 9.85 -13.78
C ASP A 125 9.68 9.65 -12.28
N VAL A 126 10.50 8.87 -11.58
CA VAL A 126 10.43 8.64 -10.12
C VAL A 126 11.66 9.24 -9.46
N GLY A 127 11.68 10.56 -9.34
CA GLY A 127 12.79 11.29 -8.72
C GLY A 127 12.81 11.16 -7.20
N GLY A 128 13.98 10.88 -6.63
CA GLY A 128 14.20 10.95 -5.18
C GLY A 128 15.51 10.32 -4.73
N ALA A 129 16.29 11.03 -3.91
CA ALA A 129 17.47 10.50 -3.24
C ALA A 129 17.41 10.85 -1.74
N CYS A 130 17.60 9.88 -0.84
CA CYS A 130 17.50 10.14 0.60
C CYS A 130 18.62 11.01 1.19
N GLY A 131 19.78 11.02 0.54
CA GLY A 131 21.03 11.21 1.27
C GLY A 131 21.28 10.06 2.24
N ASP A 132 21.81 10.38 3.42
CA ASP A 132 22.28 9.38 4.40
C ASP A 132 21.20 8.99 5.44
N ALA A 133 19.91 9.12 5.11
CA ALA A 133 18.82 8.76 6.03
C ALA A 133 18.78 7.24 6.26
N ALA A 134 18.68 6.83 7.53
CA ALA A 134 18.44 5.43 7.85
C ALA A 134 17.04 5.02 7.37
N LEU A 135 16.97 4.00 6.50
CA LEU A 135 15.70 3.48 6.01
C LEU A 135 14.93 2.79 7.17
N PRO A 136 13.59 2.94 7.22
CA PRO A 136 12.75 2.17 8.14
C PRO A 136 12.84 0.67 7.84
N THR A 137 12.53 -0.17 8.84
CA THR A 137 12.52 -1.63 8.65
C THR A 137 11.33 -2.03 7.78
N LEU A 138 11.61 -2.64 6.63
CA LEU A 138 10.59 -3.21 5.75
C LEU A 138 10.32 -4.67 6.11
N HIS A 139 9.04 -5.02 6.23
CA HIS A 139 8.53 -6.38 6.38
C HIS A 139 7.75 -6.75 5.12
N VAL A 140 8.20 -7.78 4.41
CA VAL A 140 7.44 -8.40 3.31
C VAL A 140 6.49 -9.42 3.93
N LEU A 141 5.18 -9.20 3.81
CA LEU A 141 4.15 -10.04 4.42
C LEU A 141 3.62 -11.10 3.45
N ALA A 142 3.41 -10.72 2.19
CA ALA A 142 3.07 -11.63 1.10
C ALA A 142 3.60 -11.11 -0.23
N THR A 143 3.91 -12.01 -1.15
CA THR A 143 4.23 -11.71 -2.56
C THR A 143 3.67 -12.78 -3.49
N GLU A 144 3.24 -12.37 -4.68
CA GLU A 144 2.87 -13.26 -5.78
C GLU A 144 3.24 -12.63 -7.14
N PRO A 145 3.52 -13.41 -8.20
CA PRO A 145 3.89 -12.84 -9.51
C PRO A 145 2.76 -11.99 -10.11
N ALA A 146 3.09 -10.77 -10.58
CA ALA A 146 2.13 -9.92 -11.28
C ALA A 146 2.10 -10.26 -12.78
N ALA A 147 0.92 -10.18 -13.40
CA ALA A 147 0.74 -10.45 -14.84
C ALA A 147 0.99 -9.23 -15.76
N VAL A 148 1.82 -8.28 -15.30
CA VAL A 148 2.14 -7.02 -16.00
C VAL A 148 3.52 -7.05 -16.65
N ARG A 149 3.79 -6.08 -17.53
CA ARG A 149 5.15 -5.89 -18.06
C ARG A 149 6.08 -5.25 -17.04
N SER A 150 7.35 -5.59 -17.19
CA SER A 150 8.43 -5.07 -16.37
C SER A 150 9.22 -3.98 -17.08
N ILE A 151 9.75 -3.03 -16.29
CA ILE A 151 10.78 -2.10 -16.74
C ILE A 151 12.09 -2.90 -16.83
N GLU A 152 12.79 -2.81 -17.95
CA GLU A 152 14.13 -3.38 -18.17
C GLU A 152 14.31 -4.91 -17.97
N GLY A 153 13.22 -5.65 -17.76
CA GLY A 153 13.22 -7.11 -17.60
C GLY A 153 13.38 -7.60 -16.15
N GLU A 154 13.17 -6.72 -15.17
CA GLU A 154 13.06 -7.09 -13.76
C GLU A 154 11.84 -7.99 -13.50
N SER A 155 11.74 -8.56 -12.29
CA SER A 155 10.61 -9.38 -11.87
C SER A 155 9.60 -8.50 -11.12
N VAL A 156 8.33 -8.53 -11.55
CA VAL A 156 7.24 -7.72 -10.98
C VAL A 156 6.29 -8.61 -10.20
N VAL A 157 5.93 -8.17 -9.00
CA VAL A 157 5.09 -8.88 -8.05
C VAL A 157 3.94 -7.99 -7.56
N ILE A 158 2.83 -8.61 -7.18
CA ILE A 158 1.91 -8.01 -6.22
C ILE A 158 2.51 -8.28 -4.84
N ALA A 159 2.71 -7.24 -4.04
CA ALA A 159 3.34 -7.32 -2.73
C ALA A 159 2.49 -6.65 -1.65
N THR A 160 2.39 -7.32 -0.51
CA THR A 160 1.82 -6.79 0.74
C THR A 160 2.97 -6.53 1.71
N LEU A 161 3.13 -5.28 2.10
CA LEU A 161 4.31 -4.77 2.79
C LEU A 161 3.89 -4.01 4.05
N ALA A 162 4.73 -4.06 5.10
CA ALA A 162 4.60 -3.22 6.28
C ALA A 162 5.95 -2.57 6.63
N MET A 163 5.94 -1.27 6.90
CA MET A 163 7.12 -0.45 7.14
C MET A 163 7.10 0.10 8.57
N ALA A 164 8.11 -0.22 9.37
CA ALA A 164 8.19 0.16 10.79
C ALA A 164 8.87 1.52 10.99
N TRP A 165 8.20 2.45 11.67
CA TRP A 165 8.68 3.81 11.93
C TRP A 165 9.39 3.95 13.28
N ASN A 166 10.16 5.03 13.43
CA ASN A 166 10.96 5.31 14.62
C ASN A 166 10.13 5.55 15.91
N ASP A 167 8.83 5.81 15.79
CA ASP A 167 7.89 5.95 16.92
C ASP A 167 7.21 4.63 17.31
N GLY A 168 7.50 3.53 16.61
CA GLY A 168 6.91 2.21 16.83
C GLY A 168 5.59 1.96 16.10
N THR A 169 5.11 2.90 15.28
CA THR A 169 3.98 2.67 14.36
C THR A 169 4.44 1.93 13.11
N PHE A 170 3.48 1.36 12.37
CA PHE A 170 3.72 0.73 11.07
C PHE A 170 2.80 1.35 10.01
N SER A 171 3.29 1.54 8.79
CA SER A 171 2.43 1.77 7.62
C SER A 171 2.41 0.51 6.76
N MET A 172 1.21 0.05 6.42
CA MET A 172 0.97 -1.06 5.50
C MET A 172 0.73 -0.55 4.09
N GLY A 173 0.93 -1.39 3.08
CA GLY A 173 0.38 -1.15 1.76
C GLY A 173 0.43 -2.37 0.87
N ILE A 174 -0.39 -2.35 -0.17
CA ILE A 174 -0.58 -3.46 -1.11
C ILE A 174 -0.54 -2.87 -2.51
N GLY A 175 0.24 -3.46 -3.42
CA GLY A 175 0.32 -2.95 -4.78
C GLY A 175 1.29 -3.74 -5.64
N ILE A 176 1.45 -3.30 -6.88
CA ILE A 176 2.36 -3.92 -7.85
C ILE A 176 3.73 -3.25 -7.73
N THR A 177 4.82 -4.00 -7.64
CA THR A 177 6.19 -3.45 -7.50
C THR A 177 7.25 -4.46 -7.97
N GLY A 178 8.51 -4.03 -8.10
CA GLY A 178 9.63 -4.95 -8.37
C GLY A 178 9.94 -5.86 -7.17
N ASP A 179 10.50 -7.05 -7.41
CA ASP A 179 10.75 -8.05 -6.36
C ASP A 179 11.99 -7.81 -5.48
N HIS A 180 12.64 -6.66 -5.62
CA HIS A 180 13.94 -6.30 -5.07
C HIS A 180 13.89 -5.86 -3.59
N PHE A 181 13.34 -6.72 -2.71
CA PHE A 181 13.17 -6.45 -1.27
C PHE A 181 14.38 -6.80 -0.39
N ASP A 182 15.48 -7.30 -0.97
CA ASP A 182 16.58 -7.94 -0.22
C ASP A 182 17.50 -6.99 0.57
N GLY A 183 17.23 -5.67 0.51
CA GLY A 183 18.01 -4.63 1.19
C GLY A 183 19.44 -4.43 0.67
N GLN A 184 19.86 -5.16 -0.37
CA GLN A 184 21.15 -4.96 -1.06
C GLN A 184 20.96 -4.38 -2.45
N THR A 185 19.85 -4.70 -3.11
CA THR A 185 19.47 -4.23 -4.45
C THR A 185 18.55 -3.01 -4.42
N MET A 186 17.84 -2.77 -3.31
CA MET A 186 17.31 -1.45 -3.03
C MET A 186 18.46 -0.43 -2.99
N LEU A 187 18.54 0.38 -4.05
CA LEU A 187 19.11 1.72 -3.96
C LEU A 187 18.47 2.45 -2.75
N PRO A 188 19.15 3.43 -2.12
CA PRO A 188 18.60 4.20 -1.00
C PRO A 188 17.43 5.10 -1.45
N ALA A 189 16.30 4.46 -1.72
CA ALA A 189 15.00 5.00 -1.99
C ALA A 189 14.24 5.00 -0.66
N CYS A 190 13.83 6.19 -0.21
CA CYS A 190 13.20 6.41 1.10
C CYS A 190 11.81 5.79 1.22
N MET A 191 11.27 5.37 0.07
CA MET A 191 9.88 5.13 -0.19
C MET A 191 9.83 3.89 -1.09
N ILE A 192 9.10 2.87 -0.64
CA ILE A 192 8.69 1.80 -1.55
C ILE A 192 7.56 2.38 -2.37
N ASN A 193 7.75 2.44 -3.69
CA ASN A 193 6.71 2.85 -4.62
C ASN A 193 6.07 1.59 -5.22
N PHE A 194 4.74 1.59 -5.33
CA PHE A 194 4.02 0.50 -5.98
C PHE A 194 3.93 0.78 -7.49
N ILE A 195 5.03 0.51 -8.20
CA ILE A 195 5.29 0.94 -9.58
C ILE A 195 5.65 -0.23 -10.52
N PHE A 196 5.18 -0.16 -11.78
CA PHE A 196 5.49 -1.07 -12.89
C PHE A 196 5.45 -0.34 -14.25
N ALA A 197 5.69 -1.06 -15.36
CA ALA A 197 5.77 -0.49 -16.71
C ALA A 197 4.41 -0.41 -17.44
N SER A 198 4.19 0.66 -18.20
CA SER A 198 3.26 0.72 -19.34
C SER A 198 4.05 0.78 -20.67
N SER A 199 3.35 0.82 -21.81
CA SER A 199 3.98 0.99 -23.13
C SER A 199 4.59 2.38 -23.35
N ASP A 200 4.16 3.38 -22.59
CA ASP A 200 4.52 4.79 -22.73
C ASP A 200 5.29 5.40 -21.53
N GLY A 201 5.57 4.59 -20.50
CA GLY A 201 6.31 5.01 -19.31
C GLY A 201 6.07 4.09 -18.12
N GLY A 202 5.75 4.68 -16.96
CA GLY A 202 5.52 3.93 -15.73
C GLY A 202 4.18 4.31 -15.08
N VAL A 203 3.60 3.32 -14.41
CA VAL A 203 2.32 3.43 -13.71
C VAL A 203 2.50 2.99 -12.28
N ALA A 204 2.01 3.79 -11.34
CA ALA A 204 1.83 3.37 -9.97
C ALA A 204 0.45 2.73 -9.80
N MET A 205 0.34 1.61 -9.09
CA MET A 205 -0.93 1.00 -8.69
C MET A 205 -0.80 0.27 -7.35
N GLY A 206 -1.51 0.76 -6.34
CA GLY A 206 -1.55 0.19 -5.01
C GLY A 206 -2.44 0.99 -4.07
N THR A 207 -2.39 0.67 -2.77
CA THR A 207 -3.12 1.43 -1.73
C THR A 207 -2.63 2.88 -1.65
N HIS A 208 -1.36 3.10 -2.01
CA HIS A 208 -0.71 4.40 -2.17
C HIS A 208 0.18 4.38 -3.42
N PHE A 209 0.61 5.57 -3.85
CA PHE A 209 1.79 5.69 -4.72
C PHE A 209 3.05 5.20 -4.00
N HIS A 210 3.25 5.61 -2.74
CA HIS A 210 4.38 5.22 -1.91
C HIS A 210 3.97 4.83 -0.48
N LEU A 211 4.72 3.93 0.15
CA LEU A 211 4.64 3.69 1.59
C LEU A 211 5.20 4.90 2.36
N GLY A 212 4.36 5.50 3.21
CA GLY A 212 4.69 6.65 4.05
C GLY A 212 3.75 6.76 5.25
N SER A 213 4.21 7.38 6.34
CA SER A 213 3.44 7.52 7.59
C SER A 213 2.31 8.54 7.53
N GLU A 214 2.22 9.33 6.46
CA GLU A 214 1.25 10.41 6.33
C GLU A 214 -0.17 9.94 5.98
N ASP A 215 -0.35 8.69 5.53
CA ASP A 215 -1.69 8.13 5.32
C ASP A 215 -2.21 7.42 6.59
N PRO A 216 -3.19 8.02 7.31
CA PRO A 216 -3.68 7.46 8.57
C PRO A 216 -4.52 6.19 8.38
N LEU A 217 -4.97 5.89 7.16
CA LEU A 217 -5.86 4.78 6.87
C LEU A 217 -5.15 3.43 6.91
N TRP A 218 -3.87 3.43 6.55
CA TRP A 218 -3.02 2.23 6.48
C TRP A 218 -1.94 2.20 7.56
N ASN A 219 -2.03 3.12 8.52
CA ASN A 219 -1.23 3.08 9.74
C ASN A 219 -1.81 2.06 10.73
N ILE A 220 -1.08 0.97 10.94
CA ILE A 220 -1.47 -0.15 11.81
C ILE A 220 -0.61 -0.18 13.09
N ALA A 221 -1.16 -0.75 14.16
CA ALA A 221 -0.48 -0.76 15.46
C ALA A 221 0.56 -1.90 15.59
N SER A 222 0.44 -2.98 14.82
CA SER A 222 1.34 -4.12 14.86
C SER A 222 1.32 -4.96 13.57
N LEU A 223 2.30 -5.85 13.41
CA LEU A 223 2.32 -6.85 12.33
C LEU A 223 1.21 -7.91 12.47
N ASP A 224 0.72 -8.15 13.69
CA ASP A 224 -0.42 -9.04 13.93
C ASP A 224 -1.71 -8.41 13.37
N ASP A 225 -1.88 -7.08 13.50
CA ASP A 225 -3.00 -6.35 12.86
C ASP A 225 -2.88 -6.39 11.32
N ALA A 226 -1.66 -6.31 10.77
CA ALA A 226 -1.41 -6.46 9.33
C ALA A 226 -1.89 -7.83 8.84
N THR A 227 -1.50 -8.87 9.57
CA THR A 227 -1.86 -10.26 9.27
C THR A 227 -3.36 -10.47 9.41
N ALA A 228 -3.99 -9.89 10.44
CA ALA A 228 -5.44 -9.93 10.60
C ALA A 228 -6.21 -9.21 9.47
N TYR A 229 -5.67 -8.11 8.92
CA TYR A 229 -6.24 -7.46 7.74
C TYR A 229 -6.13 -8.35 6.49
N MET A 230 -5.04 -9.11 6.35
CA MET A 230 -4.84 -10.05 5.22
C MET A 230 -5.85 -11.20 5.19
N GLU A 231 -6.56 -11.47 6.28
CA GLU A 231 -7.63 -12.47 6.37
C GLU A 231 -9.03 -11.89 6.06
N THR A 232 -9.12 -10.66 5.52
CA THR A 232 -10.40 -9.98 5.23
C THR A 232 -10.84 -10.10 3.76
N ASP A 233 -12.14 -10.07 3.53
CA ASP A 233 -12.75 -9.98 2.19
C ASP A 233 -12.28 -8.72 1.42
N GLU A 234 -11.99 -7.61 2.13
CA GLU A 234 -11.48 -6.37 1.55
C GLU A 234 -10.07 -6.56 1.00
N TYR A 235 -9.17 -7.21 1.76
CA TYR A 235 -7.84 -7.57 1.29
C TYR A 235 -7.88 -8.52 0.09
N ALA A 236 -8.72 -9.56 0.15
CA ALA A 236 -8.87 -10.50 -0.96
C ALA A 236 -9.40 -9.80 -2.22
N THR A 237 -10.33 -8.84 -2.06
CA THR A 237 -10.86 -8.01 -3.15
C THR A 237 -9.76 -7.13 -3.77
N ILE A 238 -8.93 -6.49 -2.93
CA ILE A 238 -7.79 -5.69 -3.39
C ILE A 238 -6.79 -6.55 -4.20
N LEU A 239 -6.44 -7.74 -3.72
CA LEU A 239 -5.57 -8.65 -4.48
C LEU A 239 -6.17 -9.01 -5.83
N GLU A 240 -7.46 -9.31 -5.91
CA GLU A 240 -8.11 -9.69 -7.17
C GLU A 240 -8.22 -8.51 -8.15
N ILE A 241 -8.37 -7.27 -7.67
CA ILE A 241 -8.22 -6.05 -8.49
C ILE A 241 -6.78 -5.99 -9.05
N LEU A 242 -5.76 -6.15 -8.22
CA LEU A 242 -4.35 -6.07 -8.64
C LEU A 242 -3.96 -7.20 -9.62
N ARG A 243 -4.47 -8.42 -9.43
CA ARG A 243 -4.32 -9.56 -10.37
C ARG A 243 -4.98 -9.29 -11.73
N SER A 244 -6.04 -8.49 -11.76
CA SER A 244 -6.75 -8.15 -12.99
C SER A 244 -6.04 -7.11 -13.85
N VAL A 245 -4.99 -6.44 -13.34
CA VAL A 245 -4.22 -5.42 -14.05
C VAL A 245 -3.53 -6.02 -15.29
N ARG A 246 -3.66 -5.33 -16.42
CA ARG A 246 -3.06 -5.71 -17.71
C ARG A 246 -2.47 -4.48 -18.39
N THR A 247 -1.35 -4.70 -19.08
CA THR A 247 -0.59 -3.68 -19.82
C THR A 247 -0.39 -4.09 -21.28
N VAL A 248 -0.51 -3.14 -22.21
CA VAL A 248 -0.43 -3.37 -23.67
C VAL A 248 1.01 -3.39 -24.19
#